data_AF-A0A6S6R1P2-F1
#
_entry.id   AF-A0A6S6R1P2-F1
#
_cell.length_a   1.000
_cell.length_b   1.000
_cell.length_c   1.000
_cell.angle_alpha   90.00
_cell.angle_beta   90.00
_cell.angle_gamma   90.00
#
_symmetry.space_group_name_H-M   'P 1'
#
loop_
_entity.id
_entity.type
_entity.pdbx_description
1 polymer ?
#
loop_
_entity_poly.entity_id
_entity_poly.type
_entity_poly.pdbx_seq_one_letter_code
_entity_poly.pdbx_strand_id
1 'polypeptide(L)'
;MKKVLSLALVLVLVFSLSACSKTSSGSSDLKFGQVEYAAHGTKSFAVTSVVLQGDKIAVAYIDEFQVLPKEGTTGVPNSDSDFGANFADAAQQLASKRVNDAYYSAMMSEKAGATVTIVNNFEAIESFAEGKTITELEAAINGKTSEEILDAVSGATLVDTSGYIQSIIEAAKAAK
;
A
#
# COMPACT_ATOMS: atom_id res chain seq x y z
N MET A 1 32.89 40.28 -49.39
CA MET A 1 32.83 40.17 -47.91
C MET A 1 31.83 41.20 -47.41
N LYS A 2 30.93 40.82 -46.47
CA LYS A 2 29.61 41.44 -46.13
C LYS A 2 28.42 40.80 -46.88
N LYS A 3 28.36 39.47 -47.06
CA LYS A 3 27.80 38.44 -46.13
C LYS A 3 26.37 38.81 -45.68
N VAL A 4 25.31 38.44 -46.40
CA VAL A 4 24.60 37.13 -46.32
C VAL A 4 24.03 36.79 -44.91
N LEU A 5 24.10 37.71 -43.94
CA LEU A 5 23.83 37.42 -42.53
C LEU A 5 22.42 37.80 -42.02
N SER A 6 21.42 37.97 -42.89
CA SER A 6 20.09 38.46 -42.43
C SER A 6 18.94 37.47 -42.62
N LEU A 7 19.14 36.33 -43.28
CA LEU A 7 18.05 35.36 -43.51
C LEU A 7 18.16 34.08 -42.66
N ALA A 8 19.27 33.86 -41.97
CA ALA A 8 19.44 32.71 -41.07
C ALA A 8 18.88 32.94 -39.66
N LEU A 9 18.59 34.19 -39.26
CA LEU A 9 18.14 34.50 -37.90
C LEU A 9 16.61 34.39 -37.73
N VAL A 10 15.84 34.55 -38.81
CA VAL A 10 14.37 34.47 -38.74
C VAL A 10 13.86 33.03 -38.75
N LEU A 11 14.62 32.08 -39.31
CA LEU A 11 14.22 30.66 -39.33
C LEU A 11 14.54 29.92 -38.01
N VAL A 12 15.45 30.44 -37.19
CA VAL A 12 15.82 29.84 -35.89
C VAL A 12 14.86 30.27 -34.76
N LEU A 13 14.12 31.37 -34.93
CA LEU A 13 13.15 31.86 -33.95
C LEU A 13 11.76 31.19 -34.04
N VAL A 14 11.46 30.48 -35.12
CA VAL A 14 10.19 29.73 -35.27
C VAL A 14 10.31 28.28 -34.77
N PHE A 15 11.53 27.79 -34.55
CA PHE A 15 11.78 26.41 -34.08
C PHE A 15 11.98 26.26 -32.57
N SER A 16 12.07 27.36 -31.81
CA SER A 16 12.28 27.31 -30.35
C SER A 16 10.98 27.46 -29.53
N LEU A 17 9.82 27.59 -30.17
CA LEU A 17 8.52 27.68 -29.50
C LEU A 17 7.72 26.36 -29.45
N SER A 18 8.36 25.21 -29.65
CA SER A 18 7.72 23.88 -29.47
C SER A 18 8.35 23.02 -28.37
N ALA A 19 9.29 23.55 -27.58
CA ALA A 19 9.87 22.87 -26.42
C ALA A 19 9.30 23.33 -25.07
N CYS A 20 8.29 24.21 -25.06
CA CYS A 20 7.35 24.25 -23.95
C CYS A 20 6.33 23.13 -24.23
N SER A 21 6.78 21.88 -24.17
CA SER A 21 5.88 20.82 -23.72
C SER A 21 5.26 21.40 -22.46
N LYS A 22 3.94 21.56 -22.50
CA LYS A 22 3.15 21.70 -21.29
C LYS A 22 3.73 20.65 -20.34
N THR A 23 4.51 21.09 -19.35
CA THR A 23 4.29 20.62 -18.00
C THR A 23 2.84 20.97 -17.75
N SER A 24 1.96 20.12 -18.25
CA SER A 24 0.75 19.85 -17.53
C SER A 24 1.29 19.47 -16.16
N SER A 25 1.28 20.45 -15.26
CA SER A 25 0.77 20.25 -13.91
C SER A 25 -0.67 19.72 -14.05
N GLY A 26 -0.81 18.63 -14.80
CA GLY A 26 -2.01 17.87 -14.96
C GLY A 26 -2.16 17.30 -13.59
N SER A 27 -3.16 17.80 -12.88
CA SER A 27 -3.85 17.01 -11.91
C SER A 27 -4.19 15.69 -12.62
N SER A 28 -3.27 14.73 -12.59
CA SER A 28 -3.57 13.37 -13.01
C SER A 28 -4.70 12.94 -12.10
N ASP A 29 -5.79 12.48 -12.72
CA ASP A 29 -6.98 12.09 -11.98
C ASP A 29 -6.57 11.09 -10.88
N LEU A 30 -6.90 11.44 -9.64
CA LEU A 30 -6.71 10.56 -8.51
C LEU A 30 -7.80 9.51 -8.57
N LYS A 31 -7.41 8.23 -8.55
CA LYS A 31 -8.35 7.11 -8.45
C LYS A 31 -8.21 6.44 -7.11
N PHE A 32 -9.32 5.99 -6.55
CA PHE A 32 -9.32 5.30 -5.27
C PHE A 32 -9.83 3.87 -5.44
N GLY A 33 -9.10 2.91 -4.87
CA GLY A 33 -9.50 1.51 -4.82
C GLY A 33 -9.33 0.96 -3.41
N GLN A 34 -10.19 0.01 -3.06
CA GLN A 34 -10.14 -0.70 -1.79
C GLN A 34 -10.59 -2.15 -1.99
N VAL A 35 -9.93 -3.09 -1.33
CA VAL A 35 -10.31 -4.50 -1.30
C VAL A 35 -10.19 -5.07 0.11
N GLU A 36 -11.02 -6.07 0.39
CA GLU A 36 -10.76 -7.05 1.43
C GLU A 36 -9.94 -8.19 0.82
N TYR A 37 -8.85 -8.61 1.49
CA TYR A 37 -7.92 -9.59 0.93
C TYR A 37 -7.36 -10.53 2.00
N ALA A 38 -7.24 -11.82 1.68
CA ALA A 38 -6.61 -12.80 2.56
C ALA A 38 -5.07 -12.75 2.41
N ALA A 39 -4.46 -11.68 2.91
CA ALA A 39 -3.02 -11.45 2.79
C ALA A 39 -2.19 -12.38 3.70
N HIS A 40 -2.76 -12.80 4.83
CA HIS A 40 -2.08 -13.62 5.83
C HIS A 40 -3.02 -14.67 6.44
N GLY A 41 -2.69 -15.95 6.22
CA GLY A 41 -3.41 -17.08 6.82
C GLY A 41 -4.92 -17.08 6.55
N THR A 42 -5.69 -17.65 7.48
CA THR A 42 -7.15 -17.80 7.38
C THR A 42 -7.91 -17.24 8.60
N LYS A 43 -7.18 -16.64 9.54
CA LYS A 43 -7.75 -16.08 10.79
C LYS A 43 -7.93 -14.57 10.75
N SER A 44 -7.49 -13.94 9.68
CA SER A 44 -7.53 -12.50 9.47
C SER A 44 -7.83 -12.17 8.02
N PHE A 45 -8.18 -10.91 7.77
CA PHE A 45 -8.30 -10.35 6.44
C PHE A 45 -7.78 -8.91 6.45
N ALA A 46 -7.04 -8.54 5.41
CA ALA A 46 -6.59 -7.19 5.19
C ALA A 46 -7.71 -6.36 4.54
N VAL A 47 -7.84 -5.11 4.96
CA VAL A 47 -8.53 -4.06 4.21
C VAL A 47 -7.44 -3.16 3.65
N THR A 48 -7.22 -3.24 2.35
CA THR A 48 -6.17 -2.49 1.67
C THR A 48 -6.78 -1.43 0.78
N SER A 49 -6.37 -0.18 0.99
CA SER A 49 -6.80 0.99 0.25
C SER A 49 -5.63 1.59 -0.53
N VAL A 50 -5.88 2.03 -1.76
CA VAL A 50 -4.87 2.61 -2.65
C VAL A 50 -5.44 3.86 -3.30
N VAL A 51 -4.61 4.90 -3.36
CA VAL A 51 -4.82 6.04 -4.25
C VAL A 51 -3.81 5.94 -5.38
N LEU A 52 -4.29 5.94 -6.62
CA LEU A 52 -3.46 6.08 -7.81
C LEU A 52 -3.40 7.55 -8.23
N GLN A 53 -2.22 7.98 -8.65
CA GLN A 53 -2.03 9.23 -9.40
C GLN A 53 -1.53 8.88 -10.80
N GLY A 54 -2.44 8.89 -11.78
CA GLY A 54 -2.15 8.29 -13.09
C GLY A 54 -2.10 6.77 -12.98
N ASP A 55 -0.96 6.17 -13.30
CA ASP A 55 -0.70 4.72 -13.26
C ASP A 55 0.16 4.28 -12.06
N LYS A 56 0.56 5.22 -11.20
CA LYS A 56 1.42 4.99 -10.03
C LYS A 56 0.63 5.02 -8.74
N ILE A 57 1.03 4.19 -7.78
CA ILE A 57 0.59 4.27 -6.39
C ILE A 57 1.04 5.62 -5.81
N ALA A 58 0.09 6.48 -5.46
CA ALA A 58 0.36 7.72 -4.73
C ALA A 58 0.47 7.43 -3.23
N VAL A 59 -0.45 6.63 -2.71
CA VAL A 59 -0.49 6.15 -1.31
C VAL A 59 -1.12 4.76 -1.29
N ALA A 60 -0.60 3.89 -0.43
CA ALA A 60 -1.24 2.65 -0.02
C ALA A 60 -1.49 2.68 1.49
N TYR A 61 -2.52 1.98 1.94
CA TYR A 61 -2.84 1.80 3.36
C TYR A 61 -3.44 0.41 3.57
N ILE A 62 -2.86 -0.34 4.50
CA ILE A 62 -3.22 -1.71 4.87
C ILE A 62 -3.63 -1.67 6.33
N ASP A 63 -4.86 -2.03 6.65
CA ASP A 63 -5.18 -2.52 7.98
C ASP A 63 -5.52 -4.00 7.89
N GLU A 64 -5.33 -4.75 8.96
CA GLU A 64 -5.71 -6.15 9.01
C GLU A 64 -6.58 -6.41 10.22
N PHE A 65 -7.71 -7.06 10.00
CA PHE A 65 -8.68 -7.37 11.01
C PHE A 65 -8.60 -8.84 11.39
N GLN A 66 -8.63 -9.10 12.69
CA GLN A 66 -8.60 -10.43 13.25
C GLN A 66 -9.53 -10.48 14.47
N VAL A 67 -10.10 -11.66 14.73
CA VAL A 67 -10.80 -11.88 15.99
C VAL A 67 -9.77 -12.01 17.11
N LEU A 68 -9.83 -11.09 18.09
CA LEU A 68 -8.94 -10.99 19.24
C LEU A 68 -9.73 -11.03 20.57
N PRO A 69 -9.08 -11.34 21.70
CA PRO A 69 -9.71 -11.24 23.02
C PRO A 69 -10.17 -9.81 23.32
N LYS A 70 -11.35 -9.64 23.92
CA LYS A 70 -11.84 -8.34 24.39
C LYS A 70 -10.93 -7.72 25.44
N GLU A 71 -10.36 -8.54 26.30
CA GLU A 71 -9.39 -8.10 27.30
C GLU A 71 -8.13 -7.57 26.61
N GLY A 72 -7.81 -6.30 26.87
CA GLY A 72 -6.61 -5.65 26.35
C GLY A 72 -6.68 -5.23 24.88
N THR A 73 -7.85 -5.34 24.21
CA THR A 73 -8.02 -4.84 22.84
C THR A 73 -9.26 -3.97 22.66
N THR A 74 -9.22 -3.12 21.66
CA THR A 74 -10.33 -2.30 21.18
C THR A 74 -10.95 -2.96 19.96
N GLY A 75 -12.23 -3.32 20.06
CA GLY A 75 -12.99 -3.89 18.95
C GLY A 75 -13.35 -2.84 17.89
N VAL A 76 -13.81 -3.32 16.74
CA VAL A 76 -14.45 -2.46 15.73
C VAL A 76 -15.73 -1.82 16.30
N PRO A 77 -16.24 -0.72 15.71
CA PRO A 77 -17.48 -0.10 16.17
C PRO A 77 -18.62 -1.12 16.32
N ASN A 78 -19.39 -0.98 17.40
CA ASN A 78 -20.51 -1.86 17.79
C ASN A 78 -20.12 -3.28 18.26
N SER A 79 -18.83 -3.57 18.49
CA SER A 79 -18.39 -4.88 19.04
C SER A 79 -18.91 -5.19 20.45
N ASP A 80 -19.36 -4.16 21.17
CA ASP A 80 -20.04 -4.24 22.47
C ASP A 80 -21.58 -4.23 22.36
N SER A 81 -22.11 -4.23 21.14
CA SER A 81 -23.54 -4.19 20.81
C SER A 81 -23.94 -5.36 19.89
N ASP A 82 -24.98 -5.22 19.08
CA ASP A 82 -25.59 -6.28 18.27
C ASP A 82 -24.60 -6.94 17.29
N PHE A 83 -23.61 -6.19 16.78
CA PHE A 83 -22.55 -6.75 15.95
C PHE A 83 -21.71 -7.78 16.72
N GLY A 84 -21.45 -7.51 18.00
CA GLY A 84 -20.72 -8.41 18.90
C GLY A 84 -21.50 -9.63 19.40
N ALA A 85 -22.84 -9.63 19.27
CA ALA A 85 -23.68 -10.67 19.85
C ALA A 85 -23.51 -12.05 19.19
N ASN A 86 -22.97 -12.10 17.97
CA ASN A 86 -22.87 -13.31 17.16
C ASN A 86 -21.47 -13.95 17.14
N PHE A 87 -20.49 -13.42 17.88
CA PHE A 87 -19.22 -14.11 18.03
C PHE A 87 -19.42 -15.43 18.79
N ALA A 88 -18.81 -16.51 18.28
CA ALA A 88 -18.94 -17.85 18.89
C ALA A 88 -18.46 -17.89 20.35
N ASP A 89 -17.51 -17.01 20.69
CA ASP A 89 -17.06 -16.75 22.04
C ASP A 89 -17.32 -15.28 22.38
N ALA A 90 -18.11 -15.03 23.42
CA ALA A 90 -18.48 -13.70 23.87
C ALA A 90 -17.29 -12.89 24.43
N ALA A 91 -16.18 -13.54 24.77
CA ALA A 91 -14.92 -12.92 25.17
C ALA A 91 -14.02 -12.52 23.98
N GLN A 92 -14.44 -12.81 22.74
CA GLN A 92 -13.75 -12.42 21.51
C GLN A 92 -14.46 -11.24 20.83
N GLN A 93 -13.73 -10.50 20.01
CA GLN A 93 -14.26 -9.43 19.16
C GLN A 93 -13.43 -9.30 17.88
N LEU A 94 -14.03 -8.82 16.79
CA LEU A 94 -13.27 -8.40 15.62
C LEU A 94 -12.52 -7.09 15.95
N ALA A 95 -11.23 -7.04 15.65
CA ALA A 95 -10.36 -5.93 16.00
C ALA A 95 -9.37 -5.63 14.87
N SER A 96 -9.08 -4.34 14.67
CA SER A 96 -8.02 -3.85 13.80
C SER A 96 -6.65 -4.11 14.43
N LYS A 97 -5.70 -4.64 13.68
CA LYS A 97 -4.30 -4.79 14.11
C LYS A 97 -3.60 -3.45 14.21
N ARG A 98 -3.95 -2.45 13.38
CA ARG A 98 -3.40 -1.09 13.53
C ARG A 98 -3.87 -0.40 14.80
N VAL A 99 -5.17 -0.44 15.10
CA VAL A 99 -5.72 0.13 16.36
C VAL A 99 -5.15 -0.57 17.58
N ASN A 100 -4.86 -1.87 17.46
CA ASN A 100 -4.33 -2.70 18.54
C ASN A 100 -2.84 -3.05 18.37
N ASP A 101 -2.05 -2.16 17.76
CA ASP A 101 -0.65 -2.41 17.41
C ASP A 101 0.17 -2.88 18.61
N ALA A 102 0.07 -2.19 19.75
CA ALA A 102 0.82 -2.55 20.95
C ALA A 102 0.52 -3.98 21.42
N TYR A 103 -0.77 -4.36 21.46
CA TYR A 103 -1.18 -5.71 21.86
C TYR A 103 -0.72 -6.76 20.86
N TYR A 104 -0.96 -6.53 19.57
CA TYR A 104 -0.65 -7.51 18.54
C TYR A 104 0.86 -7.68 18.35
N SER A 105 1.61 -6.58 18.38
CA SER A 105 3.08 -6.58 18.31
C SER A 105 3.71 -7.26 19.53
N ALA A 106 3.14 -7.11 20.73
CA ALA A 106 3.57 -7.88 21.90
C ALA A 106 3.40 -9.39 21.66
N MET A 107 2.24 -9.83 21.16
CA MET A 107 2.03 -11.24 20.81
C MET A 107 2.99 -11.72 19.71
N MET A 108 3.29 -10.90 18.69
CA MET A 108 4.29 -11.25 17.67
C MET A 108 5.68 -11.42 18.29
N SER A 109 6.07 -10.53 19.19
CA SER A 109 7.36 -10.61 19.87
C SER A 109 7.46 -11.86 20.76
N GLU A 110 6.44 -12.13 21.58
CA GLU A 110 6.41 -13.28 22.48
C GLU A 110 6.35 -14.63 21.75
N LYS A 111 5.57 -14.72 20.68
CA LYS A 111 5.29 -16.00 19.99
C LYS A 111 6.23 -16.30 18.82
N ALA A 112 6.77 -15.26 18.19
CA ALA A 112 7.57 -15.38 16.97
C ALA A 112 8.92 -14.63 17.04
N GLY A 113 9.25 -14.01 18.18
CA GLY A 113 10.50 -13.27 18.34
C GLY A 113 10.57 -12.00 17.47
N ALA A 114 9.43 -11.48 17.04
CA ALA A 114 9.39 -10.28 16.20
C ALA A 114 9.96 -9.06 16.94
N THR A 115 10.77 -8.29 16.22
CA THR A 115 11.39 -7.03 16.69
C THR A 115 10.81 -5.80 16.01
N VAL A 116 10.03 -6.00 14.94
CA VAL A 116 9.31 -4.94 14.20
C VAL A 116 7.83 -5.06 14.49
N THR A 117 7.18 -3.95 14.81
CA THR A 117 5.74 -3.90 15.11
C THR A 117 4.90 -4.19 13.88
N ILE A 118 3.64 -4.60 14.05
CA ILE A 118 2.75 -4.87 12.92
C ILE A 118 2.51 -3.60 12.09
N VAL A 119 2.37 -2.45 12.74
CA VAL A 119 2.23 -1.16 12.04
C VAL A 119 3.47 -0.81 11.22
N ASN A 120 4.68 -0.93 11.80
CA ASN A 120 5.91 -0.60 11.06
C ASN A 120 6.13 -1.55 9.87
N ASN A 121 5.70 -2.80 10.00
CA ASN A 121 5.70 -3.73 8.87
C ASN A 121 4.76 -3.27 7.75
N PHE A 122 3.52 -2.90 8.07
CA PHE A 122 2.57 -2.39 7.07
C PHE A 122 3.09 -1.10 6.42
N GLU A 123 3.60 -0.16 7.19
CA GLU A 123 4.16 1.10 6.68
C GLU A 123 5.36 0.88 5.76
N ALA A 124 6.23 -0.10 6.05
CA ALA A 124 7.33 -0.46 5.17
C ALA A 124 6.83 -1.01 3.82
N ILE A 125 5.77 -1.84 3.84
CA ILE A 125 5.16 -2.41 2.64
C ILE A 125 4.42 -1.34 1.82
N GLU A 126 3.71 -0.44 2.50
CA GLU A 126 3.03 0.71 1.88
C GLU A 126 4.04 1.64 1.21
N SER A 127 5.11 2.00 1.93
CA SER A 127 6.20 2.84 1.41
C SER A 127 6.93 2.17 0.25
N PHE A 128 7.07 0.84 0.28
CA PHE A 128 7.61 0.09 -0.86
C PHE A 128 6.69 0.22 -2.08
N ALA A 129 5.37 0.32 -1.93
CA ALA A 129 4.48 0.45 -3.06
C ALA A 129 4.45 1.84 -3.70
N GLU A 130 4.68 2.89 -2.91
CA GLU A 130 4.64 4.28 -3.37
C GLU A 130 5.54 4.52 -4.61
N GLY A 131 4.98 5.25 -5.59
CA GLY A 131 5.63 5.61 -6.84
C GLY A 131 5.76 4.47 -7.86
N LYS A 132 5.46 3.23 -7.49
CA LYS A 132 5.46 2.08 -8.41
C LYS A 132 4.14 1.95 -9.16
N THR A 133 4.21 1.34 -10.33
CA THR A 133 3.06 0.88 -11.11
C THR A 133 2.62 -0.51 -10.67
N ILE A 134 1.41 -0.92 -11.05
CA ILE A 134 0.92 -2.29 -10.83
C ILE A 134 1.91 -3.33 -11.40
N THR A 135 2.42 -3.12 -12.62
CA THR A 135 3.36 -4.04 -13.27
C THR A 135 4.68 -4.18 -12.50
N GLU A 136 5.19 -3.07 -11.95
CA GLU A 136 6.42 -3.11 -11.14
C GLU A 136 6.20 -3.88 -9.83
N LEU A 137 5.02 -3.76 -9.21
CA LEU A 137 4.67 -4.53 -8.02
C LEU A 137 4.48 -6.02 -8.32
N GLU A 138 3.82 -6.36 -9.42
CA GLU A 138 3.68 -7.75 -9.87
C GLU A 138 5.06 -8.38 -10.13
N ALA A 139 5.97 -7.65 -10.80
CA ALA A 139 7.35 -8.09 -11.00
C ALA A 139 8.15 -8.19 -9.68
N ALA A 140 7.77 -7.44 -8.64
CA ALA A 140 8.42 -7.49 -7.35
C ALA A 140 8.16 -8.80 -6.59
N ILE A 141 7.04 -9.49 -6.86
CA ILE A 141 6.62 -10.70 -6.13
C ILE A 141 6.55 -11.97 -7.00
N ASN A 142 6.33 -11.84 -8.31
CA ASN A 142 6.15 -13.00 -9.19
C ASN A 142 7.43 -13.85 -9.30
N GLY A 143 7.31 -15.13 -8.94
CA GLY A 143 8.40 -16.10 -9.03
C GLY A 143 9.49 -15.92 -7.98
N LYS A 144 9.30 -15.04 -6.99
CA LYS A 144 10.25 -14.81 -5.91
C LYS A 144 9.88 -15.56 -4.64
N THR A 145 10.90 -15.96 -3.89
CA THR A 145 10.76 -16.50 -2.54
C THR A 145 10.40 -15.40 -1.53
N SER A 146 9.87 -15.78 -0.37
CA SER A 146 9.60 -14.81 0.71
C SER A 146 10.86 -14.06 1.15
N GLU A 147 12.03 -14.72 1.15
CA GLU A 147 13.30 -14.10 1.51
C GLU A 147 13.71 -13.01 0.52
N GLU A 148 13.67 -13.30 -0.79
CA GLU A 148 13.97 -12.31 -1.83
C GLU A 148 13.00 -11.11 -1.82
N ILE A 149 11.75 -11.33 -1.42
CA ILE A 149 10.77 -10.25 -1.28
C ILE A 149 11.09 -9.40 -0.05
N LEU A 150 11.38 -10.02 1.10
CA LEU A 150 11.74 -9.32 2.33
C LEU A 150 13.02 -8.50 2.17
N ASP A 151 14.03 -9.02 1.47
CA ASP A 151 15.26 -8.29 1.16
C ASP A 151 15.01 -7.02 0.33
N ALA A 152 13.97 -7.03 -0.52
CA ALA A 152 13.59 -5.88 -1.34
C ALA A 152 12.74 -4.84 -0.58
N VAL A 153 11.99 -5.25 0.45
CA VAL A 153 11.10 -4.39 1.22
C VAL A 153 11.77 -3.99 2.53
N SER A 154 12.63 -2.98 2.45
CA SER A 154 13.38 -2.48 3.60
C SER A 154 12.45 -2.11 4.77
N GLY A 155 12.68 -2.74 5.93
CA GLY A 155 11.93 -2.49 7.16
C GLY A 155 10.76 -3.46 7.41
N ALA A 156 10.38 -4.29 6.43
CA ALA A 156 9.42 -5.36 6.62
C ALA A 156 10.12 -6.67 7.05
N THR A 157 9.46 -7.42 7.92
CA THR A 157 9.90 -8.73 8.43
C THR A 157 8.77 -9.77 8.40
N LEU A 158 7.59 -9.45 7.86
CA LEU A 158 6.48 -10.41 7.73
C LEU A 158 6.75 -11.38 6.59
N VAL A 159 6.75 -12.69 6.88
CA VAL A 159 6.92 -13.73 5.86
C VAL A 159 5.86 -13.64 4.75
N ASP A 160 4.67 -13.13 5.09
CA ASP A 160 3.54 -12.92 4.19
C ASP A 160 3.59 -11.59 3.41
N THR A 161 4.73 -10.88 3.39
CA THR A 161 4.89 -9.59 2.68
C THR A 161 4.40 -9.65 1.22
N SER A 162 4.60 -10.78 0.54
CA SER A 162 4.05 -11.03 -0.81
C SER A 162 2.53 -10.88 -0.88
N GLY A 163 1.81 -11.43 0.10
CA GLY A 163 0.35 -11.36 0.17
C GLY A 163 -0.15 -9.93 0.41
N TYR A 164 0.56 -9.15 1.20
CA TYR A 164 0.24 -7.74 1.43
C TYR A 164 0.51 -6.88 0.18
N ILE A 165 1.62 -7.10 -0.54
CA ILE A 165 1.85 -6.45 -1.84
C ILE A 165 0.77 -6.83 -2.85
N GLN A 166 0.35 -8.11 -2.87
CA GLN A 166 -0.76 -8.55 -3.71
C GLN A 166 -2.06 -7.83 -3.38
N SER A 167 -2.36 -7.59 -2.09
CA SER A 167 -3.54 -6.81 -1.70
C SER A 167 -3.51 -5.36 -2.21
N ILE A 168 -2.33 -4.73 -2.27
CA ILE A 168 -2.14 -3.40 -2.86
C ILE A 168 -2.38 -3.45 -4.38
N ILE A 169 -1.86 -4.46 -5.06
CA ILE A 169 -2.08 -4.67 -6.50
C ILE A 169 -3.58 -4.79 -6.80
N GLU A 170 -4.31 -5.60 -6.03
CA GLU A 170 -5.74 -5.79 -6.24
C GLU A 170 -6.56 -4.54 -5.90
N ALA A 171 -6.20 -3.80 -4.83
CA ALA A 171 -6.77 -2.49 -4.55
C ALA A 171 -6.55 -1.51 -5.70
N ALA A 172 -5.35 -1.45 -6.26
CA ALA A 172 -5.02 -0.59 -7.39
C ALA A 172 -5.81 -0.97 -8.65
N LYS A 173 -5.98 -2.27 -8.94
CA LYS A 173 -6.82 -2.75 -10.06
C LYS A 173 -8.29 -2.40 -9.89
N ALA A 174 -8.78 -2.33 -8.64
CA ALA A 174 -10.14 -1.94 -8.31
C ALA A 174 -10.38 -0.41 -8.33
N ALA A 175 -9.34 0.40 -8.53
CA ALA A 175 -9.44 1.84 -8.42
C ALA A 175 -10.27 2.46 -9.56
N LYS A 176 -11.15 3.40 -9.19
CA LYS A 176 -12.08 4.09 -10.10
C LYS A 176 -12.00 5.61 -9.95
#